data_AF-A0A972MGU4-F1
#
_entry.id   AF-A0A972MGU4-F1
#
_cell.length_a   1.000
_cell.length_b   1.000
_cell.length_c   1.000
_cell.angle_alpha   90.00
_cell.angle_beta   90.00
_cell.angle_gamma   90.00
#
_symmetry.space_group_name_H-M   'P 1'
#
loop_
_entity.id
_entity.type
_entity.pdbx_description
1 polymer ?
#
loop_
_entity_poly.entity_id
_entity_poly.type
_entity_poly.pdbx_seq_one_letter_code
_entity_poly.pdbx_strand_id
1 'polypeptide(L)'
;DSTLEELFDVLEEYPDADIIYPNTVRITSDGKEVVNNYDNWYENKNILLQGLTIEKYFPEWGVLVKKDLLQEKPFNEEFKDYEFYEFLLRNFEKIKPALSEISFVNIYETTSFIDTSYGSKLVRDYIVKKYSLKKIFPHLSWNENENLAQSTAYTMIGDAIAEYHDFYNATDFYRKALISFHNQHTLKKLINAYINMGLFENAKSLLSEEQGLSKEEIQSIKQDVEKIETLIKELEKKVEEGLIDEVMYALNDVIQVYQGAPIYNIAGVIQFYKGNIIDAYRFFYKAVIINPLEENILRNLTDVAKRIGKEDEVVALVNRLLK
;
A
#
# COMPACT_ATOMS: atom_id res chain seq x y z
N ASP A 1 3.24 33.54 -7.07
CA ASP A 1 3.52 32.27 -6.41
C ASP A 1 4.68 32.54 -5.47
N SER A 2 4.39 32.74 -4.18
CA SER A 2 5.35 33.13 -3.13
C SER A 2 5.96 31.92 -2.43
N THR A 3 5.52 30.70 -2.77
CA THR A 3 5.92 29.46 -2.10
C THR A 3 7.43 29.29 -2.05
N LEU A 4 8.16 29.64 -3.12
CA LEU A 4 9.61 29.52 -3.12
C LEU A 4 10.29 30.50 -2.14
N GLU A 5 9.79 31.73 -2.06
CA GLU A 5 10.30 32.74 -1.11
C GLU A 5 10.05 32.29 0.33
N GLU A 6 8.83 31.83 0.62
CA GLU A 6 8.45 31.30 1.93
C GLU A 6 9.28 30.06 2.33
N LEU A 7 9.58 29.16 1.38
CA LEU A 7 10.47 28.03 1.64
C LEU A 7 11.92 28.49 1.93
N PHE A 8 12.37 29.59 1.34
CA PHE A 8 13.68 30.17 1.65
C PHE A 8 13.71 30.87 3.01
N ASP A 9 12.63 31.53 3.43
CA ASP A 9 12.52 32.14 4.76
C ASP A 9 12.72 31.08 5.86
N VAL A 10 12.17 29.87 5.67
CA VAL A 10 12.37 28.73 6.58
C VAL A 10 13.82 28.26 6.60
N LEU A 11 14.58 28.42 5.51
CA LEU A 11 16.01 28.11 5.51
C LEU A 11 16.82 29.12 6.34
N GLU A 12 16.37 30.38 6.43
CA GLU A 12 16.99 31.36 7.31
C GLU A 12 16.74 31.02 8.79
N GLU A 13 15.56 30.49 9.12
CA GLU A 13 15.21 30.01 10.46
C GLU A 13 15.93 28.70 10.82
N TYR A 14 16.04 27.77 9.87
CA TYR A 14 16.68 26.46 10.03
C TYR A 14 17.83 26.27 9.02
N PRO A 15 18.98 26.94 9.23
CA PRO A 15 20.09 26.95 8.25
C PRO A 15 20.78 25.60 8.08
N ASP A 16 20.58 24.68 9.02
CA ASP A 16 21.04 23.29 8.96
C ASP A 16 19.95 22.29 8.54
N ALA A 17 18.77 22.75 8.09
CA ALA A 17 17.80 21.90 7.42
C ALA A 17 18.38 21.34 6.12
N ASP A 18 18.22 20.04 5.91
CA ASP A 18 18.60 19.37 4.68
C ASP A 18 17.46 19.36 3.66
N ILE A 19 16.23 19.42 4.17
CA ILE A 19 15.00 19.33 3.39
C ILE A 19 13.99 20.34 3.96
N ILE A 20 13.37 21.14 3.10
CA ILE A 20 12.27 22.03 3.47
C ILE A 20 11.04 21.66 2.65
N TYR A 21 9.91 21.43 3.29
CA TYR A 21 8.70 20.93 2.63
C TYR A 21 7.47 21.79 2.96
N PRO A 22 6.54 21.95 2.01
CA PRO A 22 5.32 22.73 2.20
C PRO A 22 4.14 21.85 2.65
N ASN A 23 3.04 22.48 3.02
CA ASN A 23 1.72 21.84 3.01
C ASN A 23 1.24 21.63 1.56
N THR A 24 0.22 20.78 1.36
CA THR A 24 -0.31 20.53 0.01
C THR A 24 -1.80 20.80 -0.09
N VAL A 25 -2.22 21.29 -1.27
CA VAL A 25 -3.64 21.37 -1.64
C VAL A 25 -3.85 20.40 -2.78
N ARG A 26 -4.53 19.28 -2.50
CA ARG A 26 -4.87 18.32 -3.53
C ARG A 26 -6.15 18.75 -4.24
N ILE A 27 -6.06 18.88 -5.56
CA ILE A 27 -7.18 19.26 -6.43
C ILE A 27 -7.62 18.00 -7.17
N THR A 28 -8.78 17.48 -6.81
CA THR A 28 -9.37 16.28 -7.41
C THR A 28 -9.85 16.54 -8.84
N SER A 29 -10.14 15.48 -9.58
CA SER A 29 -10.62 15.57 -10.97
C SER A 29 -11.95 16.34 -11.15
N ASP A 30 -12.80 16.41 -10.11
CA ASP A 30 -14.02 17.22 -10.06
C ASP A 30 -13.79 18.67 -9.56
N GLY A 31 -12.52 19.05 -9.33
CA GLY A 31 -12.11 20.38 -8.90
C GLY A 31 -12.26 20.64 -7.40
N LYS A 32 -12.52 19.61 -6.59
CA LYS A 32 -12.58 19.74 -5.13
C LYS A 32 -11.17 19.86 -4.56
N GLU A 33 -11.01 20.82 -3.65
CA GLU A 33 -9.74 21.05 -2.95
C GLU A 33 -9.75 20.31 -1.59
N VAL A 34 -8.66 19.60 -1.32
CA VAL A 34 -8.40 18.93 -0.05
C VAL A 34 -7.03 19.39 0.46
N VAL A 35 -7.04 20.12 1.57
CA VAL A 35 -5.83 20.62 2.21
C VAL A 35 -5.23 19.52 3.09
N ASN A 36 -3.94 19.22 2.89
CA ASN A 36 -3.16 18.36 3.76
C ASN A 36 -2.11 19.21 4.47
N ASN A 37 -2.26 19.33 5.79
CA ASN A 37 -1.26 19.92 6.66
C ASN A 37 -0.34 18.81 7.18
N TYR A 38 0.96 19.05 7.17
CA TYR A 38 1.96 18.14 7.74
C TYR A 38 2.44 18.65 9.08
N ASP A 39 3.03 17.78 9.89
CA ASP A 39 3.72 18.19 11.11
C ASP A 39 5.16 18.59 10.82
N ASN A 40 5.75 19.44 11.66
CA ASN A 40 7.17 19.79 11.59
C ASN A 40 8.04 18.70 12.25
N TRP A 41 8.90 18.07 11.44
CA TRP A 41 9.70 16.92 11.85
C TRP A 41 11.14 17.27 12.26
N TYR A 42 11.50 18.55 12.30
CA TYR A 42 12.90 19.01 12.45
C TYR A 42 13.66 18.39 13.62
N GLU A 43 13.04 18.37 14.80
CA GLU A 43 13.63 17.81 16.02
C GLU A 43 13.11 16.41 16.37
N ASN A 44 12.13 15.90 15.61
CA ASN A 44 11.34 14.73 16.01
C ASN A 44 11.55 13.51 15.12
N LYS A 45 12.82 13.12 14.97
CA LYS A 45 13.23 12.01 14.09
C LYS A 45 12.45 10.72 14.38
N ASN A 46 12.30 10.31 15.64
CA ASN A 46 11.61 9.06 15.96
C ASN A 46 10.13 9.05 15.51
N ILE A 47 9.45 10.19 15.51
CA ILE A 47 8.10 10.28 14.97
C ILE A 47 8.12 10.33 13.45
N LEU A 48 9.09 11.01 12.83
CA LEU A 48 9.27 10.93 11.37
C LEU A 48 9.51 9.48 10.90
N LEU A 49 10.29 8.68 11.63
CA LEU A 49 10.50 7.27 11.30
C LEU A 49 9.18 6.50 11.34
N GLN A 50 8.36 6.71 12.37
CA GLN A 50 7.02 6.13 12.47
C GLN A 50 6.14 6.57 11.31
N GLY A 51 6.17 7.86 11.01
CA GLY A 51 5.40 8.45 9.93
C GLY A 51 5.73 7.80 8.60
N LEU A 52 7.01 7.77 8.24
CA LEU A 52 7.49 7.12 7.01
C LEU A 52 7.21 5.60 6.98
N THR A 53 6.89 4.98 8.12
CA THR A 53 6.57 3.55 8.22
C THR A 53 5.09 3.25 7.99
N ILE A 54 4.20 4.17 8.35
CA ILE A 54 2.78 3.86 8.52
C ILE A 54 1.89 4.73 7.61
N GLU A 55 2.25 5.97 7.24
CA GLU A 55 1.42 6.82 6.36
C GLU A 55 2.21 7.92 5.59
N LYS A 56 1.50 8.72 4.78
CA LYS A 56 2.05 9.78 3.90
C LYS A 56 2.32 11.09 4.65
N TYR A 57 3.28 11.09 5.58
CA TYR A 57 3.62 12.26 6.41
C TYR A 57 4.56 13.28 5.76
N PHE A 58 4.91 13.05 4.50
CA PHE A 58 5.86 13.89 3.78
C PHE A 58 5.35 14.14 2.36
N PRO A 59 5.30 15.38 1.86
CA PRO A 59 4.90 15.65 0.49
C PRO A 59 6.01 15.23 -0.49
N GLU A 60 5.62 14.66 -1.62
CA GLU A 60 6.57 14.30 -2.70
C GLU A 60 6.99 15.51 -3.54
N TRP A 61 6.16 16.57 -3.54
CA TRP A 61 6.27 17.68 -4.48
C TRP A 61 6.48 19.01 -3.77
N GLY A 62 7.18 19.93 -4.45
CA GLY A 62 7.42 21.27 -3.93
C GLY A 62 8.45 21.33 -2.80
N VAL A 63 9.26 20.28 -2.65
CA VAL A 63 10.26 20.17 -1.60
C VAL A 63 11.59 20.78 -2.05
N LEU A 64 12.24 21.56 -1.19
CA LEU A 64 13.63 21.96 -1.36
C LEU A 64 14.56 20.94 -0.71
N VAL A 65 15.55 20.47 -1.46
CA VAL A 65 16.57 19.53 -0.95
C VAL A 65 17.94 20.14 -1.14
N LYS A 66 18.77 20.09 -0.08
CA LYS A 66 20.14 20.58 -0.13
C LYS A 66 20.95 19.80 -1.16
N LYS A 67 21.61 20.53 -2.07
CA LYS A 67 22.36 19.95 -3.20
C LYS A 67 23.41 18.92 -2.78
N ASP A 68 24.16 19.20 -1.71
CA ASP A 68 25.23 18.31 -1.24
C ASP A 68 24.70 16.93 -0.84
N LEU A 69 23.48 16.86 -0.29
CA LEU A 69 22.83 15.61 0.08
C LEU A 69 22.53 14.73 -1.16
N LEU A 70 22.14 15.35 -2.27
CA LEU A 70 21.87 14.64 -3.53
C LEU A 70 23.14 14.15 -4.23
N GLN A 71 24.24 14.91 -4.12
CA GLN A 71 25.52 14.52 -4.73
C GLN A 71 26.15 13.30 -4.05
N GLU A 72 26.05 13.22 -2.72
CA GLU A 72 26.55 12.05 -1.99
C GLU A 72 25.69 10.81 -2.24
N LYS A 73 24.39 10.99 -2.48
CA LYS A 73 23.39 9.92 -2.45
C LYS A 73 22.28 10.14 -3.48
N PRO A 74 22.52 9.79 -4.75
CA PRO A 74 21.55 10.02 -5.83
C PRO A 74 20.28 9.18 -5.62
N PHE A 75 19.17 9.63 -6.22
CA PHE A 75 17.92 8.88 -6.24
C PHE A 75 18.11 7.47 -6.81
N ASN A 76 17.37 6.51 -6.25
CA ASN A 76 17.34 5.16 -6.79
C ASN A 76 16.17 5.05 -7.78
N GLU A 77 16.48 5.17 -9.07
CA GLU A 77 15.51 5.11 -10.17
C GLU A 77 14.73 3.78 -10.21
N GLU A 78 15.24 2.72 -9.57
CA GLU A 78 14.51 1.45 -9.44
C GLU A 78 13.15 1.64 -8.74
N PHE A 79 13.00 2.66 -7.88
CA PHE A 79 11.77 2.92 -7.13
C PHE A 79 10.75 3.80 -7.87
N LYS A 80 11.05 4.25 -9.10
CA LYS A 80 10.15 5.08 -9.93
C LYS A 80 9.52 6.22 -9.10
N ASP A 81 8.20 6.29 -9.04
CA ASP A 81 7.42 7.32 -8.33
C ASP A 81 7.70 7.36 -6.81
N TYR A 82 8.38 6.36 -6.25
CA TYR A 82 8.73 6.27 -4.83
C TYR A 82 10.22 6.56 -4.56
N GLU A 83 10.99 7.02 -5.55
CA GLU A 83 12.43 7.31 -5.38
C GLU A 83 12.70 8.32 -4.26
N PHE A 84 11.80 9.28 -4.06
CA PHE A 84 11.95 10.29 -3.03
C PHE A 84 11.78 9.71 -1.62
N TYR A 85 10.77 8.86 -1.39
CA TYR A 85 10.62 8.18 -0.10
C TYR A 85 11.73 7.17 0.15
N GLU A 86 12.21 6.48 -0.88
CA GLU A 86 13.42 5.64 -0.77
C GLU A 86 14.58 6.47 -0.26
N PHE A 87 14.81 7.62 -0.88
CA PHE A 87 15.87 8.53 -0.50
C PHE A 87 15.73 9.01 0.94
N LEU A 88 14.52 9.41 1.37
CA LEU A 88 14.24 9.80 2.75
C LEU A 88 14.56 8.65 3.72
N LEU A 89 14.04 7.45 3.49
CA LEU A 89 14.24 6.29 4.37
C LEU A 89 15.69 5.82 4.44
N ARG A 90 16.38 5.82 3.30
CA ARG A 90 17.80 5.47 3.23
C ARG A 90 18.66 6.46 4.02
N ASN A 91 18.26 7.74 4.02
CA ASN A 91 19.02 8.85 4.60
C ASN A 91 18.49 9.39 5.93
N PHE A 92 17.43 8.77 6.44
CA PHE A 92 16.64 9.21 7.60
C PHE A 92 17.47 9.71 8.80
N GLU A 93 18.56 9.02 9.16
CA GLU A 93 19.40 9.42 10.30
C GLU A 93 20.11 10.77 10.11
N LYS A 94 20.44 11.10 8.85
CA LYS A 94 21.23 12.29 8.50
C LYS A 94 20.36 13.49 8.17
N ILE A 95 19.17 13.27 7.62
CA ILE A 95 18.30 14.35 7.18
C ILE A 95 17.70 15.12 8.36
N LYS A 96 17.57 16.43 8.19
CA LYS A 96 16.82 17.34 9.04
C LYS A 96 15.73 18.02 8.20
N PRO A 97 14.50 17.48 8.21
CA PRO A 97 13.39 18.06 7.47
C PRO A 97 12.71 19.17 8.28
N ALA A 98 12.49 20.34 7.69
CA ALA A 98 11.74 21.45 8.27
C ALA A 98 10.47 21.74 7.47
N LEU A 99 9.35 21.96 8.16
CA LEU A 99 8.09 22.35 7.54
C LEU A 99 8.05 23.86 7.29
N SER A 100 7.61 24.26 6.10
CA SER A 100 7.10 25.61 5.87
C SER A 100 5.60 25.65 6.11
N GLU A 101 5.19 26.13 7.28
CA GLU A 101 3.79 26.08 7.74
C GLU A 101 2.83 26.90 6.87
N ILE A 102 3.33 28.00 6.29
CA ILE A 102 2.52 28.92 5.48
C ILE A 102 2.54 28.62 3.99
N SER A 103 3.43 27.73 3.54
CA SER A 103 3.57 27.37 2.13
C SER A 103 2.64 26.23 1.75
N PHE A 104 1.98 26.41 0.60
CA PHE A 104 1.08 25.41 0.02
C PHE A 104 1.43 25.15 -1.43
N VAL A 105 1.49 23.87 -1.81
CA VAL A 105 1.66 23.45 -3.21
C VAL A 105 0.43 22.72 -3.71
N ASN A 106 -0.06 23.17 -4.86
CA ASN A 106 -1.20 22.54 -5.52
C ASN A 106 -0.78 21.25 -6.23
N ILE A 107 -1.41 20.14 -5.89
CA ILE A 107 -1.23 18.84 -6.53
C ILE A 107 -2.52 18.48 -7.24
N TYR A 108 -2.48 18.44 -8.57
CA TYR A 108 -3.61 18.02 -9.38
C TYR A 108 -3.64 16.50 -9.47
N GLU A 109 -4.75 15.88 -9.05
CA GLU A 109 -4.95 14.44 -9.24
C GLU A 109 -5.03 14.14 -10.74
N THR A 110 -3.95 13.58 -11.26
CA THR A 110 -3.97 12.98 -12.59
C THR A 110 -4.40 11.52 -12.48
N THR A 111 -5.11 11.02 -13.48
CA THR A 111 -5.50 9.60 -13.57
C THR A 111 -4.30 8.74 -13.97
N SER A 112 -3.28 8.68 -13.11
CA SER A 112 -2.13 7.81 -13.29
C SER A 112 -2.32 6.49 -12.54
N PHE A 113 -1.97 5.39 -13.20
CA PHE A 113 -1.80 4.10 -12.55
C PHE A 113 -0.56 4.17 -11.65
N ILE A 114 -0.76 4.10 -10.33
CA ILE A 114 0.33 4.13 -9.34
C ILE A 114 0.68 2.69 -8.95
N ASP A 115 1.95 2.32 -9.12
CA ASP A 115 2.44 1.04 -8.66
C ASP A 115 2.74 1.07 -7.15
N THR A 116 1.77 0.66 -6.36
CA THR A 116 1.88 0.64 -4.89
C THR A 116 2.86 -0.40 -4.36
N SER A 117 3.36 -1.34 -5.18
CA SER A 117 4.31 -2.37 -4.73
C SER A 117 5.65 -1.79 -4.24
N TYR A 118 6.05 -0.61 -4.73
CA TYR A 118 7.25 0.07 -4.25
C TYR A 118 7.11 0.56 -2.82
N GLY A 119 5.96 1.16 -2.46
CA GLY A 119 5.69 1.58 -1.08
C GLY A 119 5.75 0.41 -0.10
N SER A 120 5.13 -0.71 -0.48
CA SER A 120 5.21 -1.96 0.28
C SER A 120 6.65 -2.47 0.44
N LYS A 121 7.43 -2.47 -0.64
CA LYS A 121 8.86 -2.85 -0.61
C LYS A 121 9.67 -1.93 0.29
N LEU A 122 9.42 -0.63 0.27
CA LEU A 122 10.12 0.34 1.12
C LEU A 122 9.95 0.03 2.60
N VAL A 123 8.70 -0.22 3.02
CA VAL A 123 8.41 -0.61 4.42
C VAL A 123 9.15 -1.90 4.79
N ARG A 124 9.09 -2.94 3.95
CA ARG A 124 9.78 -4.21 4.24
C ARG A 124 11.30 -4.06 4.29
N ASP A 125 11.89 -3.45 3.28
CA ASP A 125 13.34 -3.53 3.06
C ASP A 125 14.12 -2.46 3.80
N TYR A 126 13.58 -1.25 3.90
CA TYR A 126 14.32 -0.13 4.48
C TYR A 126 13.93 0.13 5.92
N ILE A 127 12.72 -0.25 6.33
CA ILE A 127 12.25 0.03 7.67
C ILE A 127 12.43 -1.21 8.52
N VAL A 128 11.72 -2.29 8.19
CA VAL A 128 11.69 -3.50 9.02
C VAL A 128 13.06 -4.20 9.09
N LYS A 129 13.79 -4.29 7.97
CA LYS A 129 15.12 -4.93 7.98
C LYS A 129 16.21 -4.08 8.63
N LYS A 130 16.07 -2.74 8.66
CA LYS A 130 17.13 -1.81 9.10
C LYS A 130 16.98 -1.38 10.55
N TYR A 131 15.74 -1.27 11.04
CA TYR A 131 15.44 -0.74 12.37
C TYR A 131 14.75 -1.80 13.22
N SER A 132 15.07 -1.82 14.52
CA SER A 132 14.35 -2.68 15.46
C SER A 132 12.92 -2.16 15.67
N LEU A 133 11.98 -3.07 15.93
CA LEU A 133 10.59 -2.70 16.21
C LEU A 133 10.47 -1.71 17.38
N LYS A 134 11.32 -1.82 18.40
CA LYS A 134 11.36 -0.87 19.52
C LYS A 134 11.81 0.53 19.11
N LYS A 135 12.68 0.65 18.10
CA LYS A 135 13.07 1.95 17.54
C LYS A 135 11.97 2.54 16.66
N ILE A 136 11.29 1.69 15.88
CA ILE A 136 10.17 2.12 15.05
C ILE A 136 8.99 2.51 15.94
N PHE A 137 8.62 1.72 16.94
CA PHE A 137 7.45 1.94 17.79
C PHE A 137 7.82 2.13 19.27
N PRO A 138 8.55 3.19 19.63
CA PRO A 138 9.09 3.36 20.99
C PRO A 138 8.01 3.55 22.07
N HIS A 139 6.80 3.94 21.66
CA HIS A 139 5.68 4.23 22.55
C HIS A 139 4.91 2.97 23.02
N LEU A 140 5.18 1.80 22.42
CA LEU A 140 4.55 0.56 22.86
C LEU A 140 5.15 0.10 24.20
N SER A 141 4.37 -0.66 24.97
CA SER A 141 4.73 -1.17 26.30
C SER A 141 5.79 -2.29 26.29
N TRP A 142 6.92 -2.09 25.61
CA TRP A 142 8.01 -3.07 25.47
C TRP A 142 8.55 -3.60 26.79
N ASN A 143 8.52 -2.78 27.85
CA ASN A 143 9.05 -3.16 29.16
C ASN A 143 8.00 -3.82 30.07
N GLU A 144 6.70 -3.72 29.74
CA GLU A 144 5.61 -4.30 30.55
C GLU A 144 5.16 -5.64 29.97
N ASN A 145 5.01 -5.70 28.64
CA ASN A 145 4.62 -6.91 27.92
C ASN A 145 5.21 -6.89 26.51
N GLU A 146 6.43 -7.42 26.39
CA GLU A 146 7.18 -7.45 25.14
C GLU A 146 6.44 -8.19 24.02
N ASN A 147 5.79 -9.32 24.33
CA ASN A 147 5.04 -10.11 23.37
C ASN A 147 3.84 -9.34 22.79
N LEU A 148 3.10 -8.63 23.66
CA LEU A 148 2.00 -7.78 23.22
C LEU A 148 2.51 -6.61 22.37
N ALA A 149 3.57 -5.92 22.81
CA ALA A 149 4.18 -4.82 22.05
C ALA A 149 4.67 -5.30 20.67
N GLN A 150 5.32 -6.46 20.61
CA GLN A 150 5.78 -7.07 19.36
C GLN A 150 4.60 -7.42 18.44
N SER A 151 3.53 -8.00 18.98
CA SER A 151 2.31 -8.30 18.23
C SER A 151 1.69 -7.03 17.65
N THR A 152 1.50 -5.99 18.47
CA THR A 152 0.97 -4.69 18.02
C THR A 152 1.83 -4.08 16.93
N ALA A 153 3.16 -4.07 17.09
CA ALA A 153 4.08 -3.53 16.07
C ALA A 153 3.96 -4.27 14.73
N TYR A 154 3.91 -5.60 14.76
CA TYR A 154 3.72 -6.38 13.54
C TYR A 154 2.35 -6.17 12.90
N THR A 155 1.28 -6.01 13.68
CA THR A 155 -0.04 -5.68 13.16
C THR A 155 -0.05 -4.31 12.47
N MET A 156 0.58 -3.29 13.07
CA MET A 156 0.70 -1.95 12.47
C MET A 156 1.48 -1.99 11.15
N ILE A 157 2.56 -2.77 11.07
CA ILE A 157 3.31 -2.96 9.81
C ILE A 157 2.44 -3.70 8.77
N GLY A 158 1.71 -4.73 9.18
CA GLY A 158 0.79 -5.47 8.31
C GLY A 158 -0.30 -4.55 7.73
N ASP A 159 -0.86 -3.67 8.56
CA ASP A 159 -1.85 -2.67 8.14
C ASP A 159 -1.25 -1.71 7.10
N ALA A 160 -0.07 -1.14 7.36
CA ALA A 160 0.60 -0.25 6.42
C ALA A 160 0.90 -0.93 5.06
N ILE A 161 1.33 -2.20 5.08
CA ILE A 161 1.57 -2.98 3.86
C ILE A 161 0.24 -3.29 3.12
N ALA A 162 -0.84 -3.54 3.85
CA ALA A 162 -2.16 -3.80 3.27
C ALA A 162 -2.76 -2.57 2.57
N GLU A 163 -2.43 -1.34 2.99
CA GLU A 163 -2.83 -0.12 2.27
C GLU A 163 -2.22 -0.04 0.87
N TYR A 164 -1.01 -0.56 0.69
CA TYR A 164 -0.39 -0.75 -0.62
C TYR A 164 -0.97 -1.93 -1.40
N HIS A 165 -2.01 -2.58 -0.87
CA HIS A 165 -2.68 -3.76 -1.40
C HIS A 165 -1.80 -5.01 -1.49
N ASP A 166 -0.64 -5.01 -0.85
CA ASP A 166 0.27 -6.16 -0.83
C ASP A 166 -0.13 -7.13 0.29
N PHE A 167 -1.30 -7.76 0.10
CA PHE A 167 -1.89 -8.62 1.12
C PHE A 167 -1.04 -9.86 1.38
N TYR A 168 -0.33 -10.38 0.37
CA TYR A 168 0.60 -11.50 0.54
C TYR A 168 1.61 -11.21 1.65
N ASN A 169 2.32 -10.08 1.58
CA ASN A 169 3.28 -9.73 2.61
C ASN A 169 2.61 -9.28 3.92
N ALA A 170 1.45 -8.61 3.86
CA ALA A 170 0.69 -8.27 5.06
C ALA A 170 0.33 -9.52 5.89
N THR A 171 -0.07 -10.63 5.23
CA THR A 171 -0.37 -11.89 5.95
C THR A 171 0.82 -12.42 6.73
N ASP A 172 2.05 -12.24 6.24
CA ASP A 172 3.24 -12.68 6.96
C ASP A 172 3.42 -11.91 8.28
N PHE A 173 3.21 -10.60 8.25
CA PHE A 173 3.24 -9.77 9.44
C PHE A 173 2.11 -10.08 10.42
N TYR A 174 0.88 -10.28 9.94
CA TYR A 174 -0.22 -10.69 10.83
C TYR A 174 0.02 -12.06 11.47
N ARG A 175 0.61 -13.03 10.75
CA ARG A 175 1.00 -14.33 11.33
C ARG A 175 2.08 -14.16 12.39
N LYS A 176 3.12 -13.35 12.13
CA LYS A 176 4.15 -13.02 13.12
C LYS A 176 3.54 -12.37 14.36
N ALA A 177 2.60 -11.45 14.17
CA ALA A 177 1.88 -10.80 15.27
C ALA A 177 1.10 -11.81 16.13
N LEU A 178 0.37 -12.75 15.51
CA LEU A 178 -0.39 -13.79 16.21
C LEU A 178 0.51 -14.80 16.94
N ILE A 179 1.68 -15.12 16.37
CA ILE A 179 2.69 -15.96 17.03
C ILE A 179 3.26 -15.26 18.27
N SER A 180 3.55 -13.95 18.19
CA SER A 180 4.03 -13.17 19.33
C SER A 180 2.98 -13.06 20.44
N PHE A 181 1.75 -12.68 20.09
CA PHE A 181 0.63 -12.62 21.03
C PHE A 181 -0.69 -12.78 20.28
N HIS A 182 -1.39 -13.88 20.54
CA HIS A 182 -2.67 -14.18 19.90
C HIS A 182 -3.75 -13.17 20.31
N ASN A 183 -4.38 -12.52 19.33
CA ASN A 183 -5.49 -11.59 19.57
C ASN A 183 -6.48 -11.57 18.39
N GLN A 184 -7.77 -11.39 18.72
CA GLN A 184 -8.85 -11.41 17.73
C GLN A 184 -8.73 -10.30 16.68
N HIS A 185 -8.20 -9.13 17.05
CA HIS A 185 -8.09 -8.00 16.13
C HIS A 185 -7.18 -8.35 14.94
N THR A 186 -5.98 -8.84 15.24
CA THR A 186 -5.00 -9.27 14.24
C THR A 186 -5.49 -10.50 13.47
N LEU A 187 -6.18 -11.43 14.12
CA LEU A 187 -6.78 -12.59 13.46
C LEU A 187 -7.78 -12.16 12.38
N LYS A 188 -8.66 -11.21 12.69
CA LYS A 188 -9.62 -10.67 11.72
C LYS A 188 -8.93 -9.96 10.56
N LYS A 189 -7.83 -9.26 10.80
CA LYS A 189 -7.00 -8.65 9.73
C LYS A 189 -6.41 -9.73 8.81
N LEU A 190 -5.89 -10.82 9.37
CA LEU A 190 -5.37 -11.95 8.59
C LEU A 190 -6.46 -12.63 7.76
N ILE A 191 -7.64 -12.89 8.35
CA ILE A 191 -8.80 -13.45 7.65
C ILE A 191 -9.20 -12.53 6.48
N ASN A 192 -9.32 -11.22 6.73
CA ASN A 192 -9.67 -10.25 5.70
C ASN A 192 -8.62 -10.18 4.58
N ALA A 193 -7.32 -10.27 4.91
CA ALA A 193 -6.26 -10.31 3.91
C ALA A 193 -6.40 -11.55 3.00
N TYR A 194 -6.66 -12.74 3.57
CA TYR A 194 -6.94 -13.93 2.76
C TYR A 194 -8.19 -13.79 1.88
N ILE A 195 -9.27 -13.17 2.40
CA ILE A 195 -10.47 -12.87 1.62
C ILE A 195 -10.13 -11.95 0.44
N ASN A 196 -9.36 -10.88 0.65
CA ASN A 196 -8.94 -9.96 -0.41
C ASN A 196 -8.04 -10.64 -1.46
N MET A 197 -7.20 -11.59 -1.04
CA MET A 197 -6.40 -12.41 -1.95
C MET A 197 -7.23 -13.41 -2.76
N GLY A 198 -8.49 -13.67 -2.38
CA GLY A 198 -9.30 -14.76 -2.95
C GLY A 198 -8.95 -16.14 -2.38
N LEU A 199 -8.20 -16.19 -1.27
CA LEU A 199 -7.82 -17.42 -0.57
C LEU A 199 -8.89 -17.80 0.46
N PHE A 200 -10.12 -18.02 -0.01
CA PHE A 200 -11.30 -18.19 0.84
C PHE A 200 -11.21 -19.41 1.78
N GLU A 201 -10.61 -20.51 1.33
CA GLU A 201 -10.43 -21.69 2.17
C GLU A 201 -9.45 -21.43 3.33
N ASN A 202 -8.37 -20.68 3.08
CA ASN A 202 -7.46 -20.24 4.13
C ASN A 202 -8.19 -19.34 5.14
N ALA A 203 -9.02 -18.41 4.65
CA ALA A 203 -9.85 -17.57 5.53
C ALA A 203 -10.80 -18.42 6.40
N LYS A 204 -11.54 -19.36 5.80
CA LYS A 204 -12.48 -20.26 6.50
C LYS A 204 -11.78 -21.16 7.53
N SER A 205 -10.57 -21.64 7.24
CA SER A 205 -9.81 -22.50 8.15
C SER A 205 -9.43 -21.83 9.48
N LEU A 206 -9.41 -20.50 9.52
CA LEU A 206 -9.12 -19.72 10.72
C LEU A 206 -10.36 -19.43 11.57
N LEU A 207 -11.57 -19.77 11.08
CA LEU A 207 -12.83 -19.47 11.75
C LEU A 207 -13.16 -20.55 12.79
N SER A 208 -12.64 -20.42 14.01
CA SER A 208 -12.97 -21.31 15.12
C SER A 208 -13.10 -20.58 16.46
N GLU A 209 -13.88 -21.18 17.36
CA GLU A 209 -14.03 -20.69 18.74
C GLU A 209 -12.70 -20.79 19.51
N GLU A 210 -11.84 -21.76 19.17
CA GLU A 210 -10.50 -21.91 19.76
C GLU A 210 -9.58 -20.73 19.42
N GLN A 211 -9.79 -20.09 18.28
CA GLN A 211 -9.10 -18.86 17.90
C GLN A 211 -9.70 -17.61 18.59
N GLY A 212 -10.71 -17.81 19.43
CA GLY A 212 -11.35 -16.79 20.24
C GLY A 212 -12.57 -16.13 19.58
N LEU A 213 -13.00 -16.54 18.39
CA LEU A 213 -14.17 -15.96 17.73
C LEU A 213 -15.48 -16.49 18.34
N SER A 214 -16.53 -15.65 18.37
CA SER A 214 -17.87 -16.12 18.76
C SER A 214 -18.51 -16.95 17.64
N LYS A 215 -19.51 -17.77 17.98
CA LYS A 215 -20.28 -18.54 16.98
C LYS A 215 -20.98 -17.64 15.98
N GLU A 216 -21.51 -16.51 16.45
CA GLU A 216 -22.16 -15.50 15.63
C GLU A 216 -21.17 -14.85 14.64
N GLU A 217 -19.96 -14.51 15.11
CA GLU A 217 -18.90 -13.97 14.26
C GLU A 217 -18.46 -14.98 13.19
N ILE A 218 -18.23 -16.23 13.59
CA ILE A 218 -17.88 -17.32 12.67
C ILE A 218 -18.95 -17.48 11.60
N GLN A 219 -20.23 -17.51 12.00
CA GLN A 219 -21.33 -17.68 11.07
C GLN A 219 -21.47 -16.49 10.12
N SER A 220 -21.35 -15.26 10.62
CA SER A 220 -21.39 -14.04 9.79
C SER A 220 -20.29 -14.04 8.75
N ILE A 221 -19.03 -14.27 9.17
CA ILE A 221 -17.89 -14.25 8.24
C ILE A 221 -18.02 -15.38 7.21
N LYS A 222 -18.47 -16.58 7.59
CA LYS A 222 -18.73 -17.67 6.64
C LYS A 222 -19.76 -17.28 5.59
N GLN A 223 -20.88 -16.69 6.00
CA GLN A 223 -21.92 -16.24 5.08
C GLN A 223 -21.42 -15.16 4.12
N ASP A 224 -20.63 -14.20 4.62
CA ASP A 224 -20.06 -13.15 3.79
C ASP A 224 -19.08 -13.72 2.76
N VAL A 225 -18.21 -14.65 3.17
CA VAL A 225 -17.28 -15.34 2.27
C VAL A 225 -18.02 -16.16 1.21
N GLU A 226 -19.02 -16.95 1.60
CA GLU A 226 -19.82 -17.76 0.66
C GLU A 226 -20.58 -16.89 -0.36
N LYS A 227 -21.09 -15.73 0.08
CA LYS A 227 -21.73 -14.76 -0.80
C LYS A 227 -20.73 -14.18 -1.82
N ILE A 228 -19.54 -13.78 -1.36
CA ILE A 228 -18.48 -13.26 -2.23
C ILE A 228 -18.05 -14.32 -3.25
N GLU A 229 -17.82 -15.57 -2.82
CA GLU A 229 -17.45 -16.69 -3.69
C GLU A 229 -18.52 -16.96 -4.75
N THR A 230 -19.79 -16.91 -4.37
CA THR A 230 -20.91 -17.12 -5.31
C THR A 230 -20.94 -16.03 -6.36
N LEU A 231 -20.81 -14.76 -5.96
CA LEU A 231 -20.76 -13.63 -6.88
C LEU A 231 -19.60 -13.75 -7.87
N ILE A 232 -18.40 -14.11 -7.39
CA ILE A 232 -17.22 -14.30 -8.25
C ILE A 232 -17.48 -15.42 -9.26
N LYS A 233 -17.97 -16.58 -8.83
CA LYS A 233 -18.25 -17.73 -9.72
C LYS A 233 -19.29 -17.39 -10.78
N GLU A 234 -20.33 -16.64 -10.43
CA GLU A 234 -21.34 -16.18 -11.37
C GLU A 234 -20.75 -15.23 -12.43
N LEU A 235 -19.88 -14.30 -12.01
CA LEU A 235 -19.19 -13.40 -12.93
C LEU A 235 -18.23 -14.17 -13.85
N GLU A 236 -17.41 -15.06 -13.31
CA GLU A 236 -16.48 -15.89 -14.09
C GLU A 236 -17.22 -16.71 -15.14
N LYS A 237 -18.31 -17.38 -14.76
CA LYS A 237 -19.15 -18.15 -15.69
C LYS A 237 -19.69 -17.27 -16.82
N LYS A 238 -20.20 -16.08 -16.52
CA LYS A 238 -20.70 -15.16 -17.54
C LYS A 238 -19.60 -14.66 -18.48
N VAL A 239 -18.38 -14.46 -17.98
CA VAL A 239 -17.21 -14.15 -18.81
C VAL A 239 -16.90 -15.31 -19.76
N GLU A 240 -16.92 -16.56 -19.28
CA GLU A 240 -16.71 -17.75 -20.10
C GLU A 240 -17.79 -17.92 -21.18
N GLU A 241 -19.04 -17.56 -20.88
CA GLU A 241 -20.16 -17.54 -21.83
C GLU A 241 -20.10 -16.36 -22.83
N GLY A 242 -19.14 -15.44 -22.68
CA GLY A 242 -18.96 -14.28 -23.56
C GLY A 242 -19.96 -13.15 -23.28
N LEU A 243 -20.67 -13.17 -22.15
CA LEU A 243 -21.68 -12.18 -21.76
C LEU A 243 -21.05 -10.92 -21.15
N ILE A 244 -20.05 -10.34 -21.83
CA ILE A 244 -19.17 -9.29 -21.29
C ILE A 244 -19.93 -8.04 -20.81
N ASP A 245 -20.97 -7.62 -21.54
CA ASP A 245 -21.77 -6.45 -21.17
C ASP A 245 -22.54 -6.67 -19.86
N GLU A 246 -23.12 -7.87 -19.66
CA GLU A 246 -23.80 -8.19 -18.40
C GLU A 246 -22.84 -8.21 -17.22
N VAL A 247 -21.64 -8.75 -17.43
CA VAL A 247 -20.60 -8.78 -16.39
C VAL A 247 -20.23 -7.36 -15.99
N MET A 248 -20.06 -6.45 -16.95
CA MET A 248 -19.78 -5.03 -16.66
C MET A 248 -20.84 -4.36 -15.79
N TYR A 249 -22.12 -4.61 -16.06
CA TYR A 249 -23.19 -4.06 -15.22
C TYR A 249 -23.15 -4.64 -13.81
N ALA A 250 -23.01 -5.95 -13.67
CA ALA A 250 -22.94 -6.61 -12.37
C ALA A 250 -21.68 -6.26 -11.59
N LEU A 251 -20.55 -6.01 -12.27
CA LEU A 251 -19.27 -5.70 -11.65
C LEU A 251 -19.33 -4.41 -10.83
N ASN A 252 -20.10 -3.41 -11.27
CA ASN A 252 -20.27 -2.15 -10.52
C ASN A 252 -20.90 -2.39 -9.15
N ASP A 253 -21.88 -3.29 -9.05
CA ASP A 253 -22.53 -3.64 -7.79
C ASP A 253 -21.60 -4.48 -6.92
N VAL A 254 -20.84 -5.41 -7.52
CA VAL A 254 -19.90 -6.27 -6.80
C VAL A 254 -18.71 -5.49 -6.23
N ILE A 255 -18.18 -4.51 -6.96
CA ILE A 255 -17.08 -3.65 -6.48
C ILE A 255 -17.47 -2.84 -5.23
N GLN A 256 -18.75 -2.58 -4.99
CA GLN A 256 -19.20 -1.94 -3.74
C GLN A 256 -19.10 -2.87 -2.53
N VAL A 257 -19.08 -4.19 -2.75
CA VAL A 257 -19.07 -5.21 -1.69
C VAL A 257 -17.69 -5.82 -1.53
N TYR A 258 -16.96 -6.04 -2.62
CA TYR A 258 -15.68 -6.76 -2.61
C TYR A 258 -14.75 -6.25 -3.72
N GLN A 259 -13.50 -5.95 -3.33
CA GLN A 259 -12.46 -5.40 -4.20
C GLN A 259 -11.16 -6.20 -4.09
N GLY A 260 -11.25 -7.53 -4.05
CA GLY A 260 -10.08 -8.40 -4.00
C GLY A 260 -9.52 -8.77 -5.38
N ALA A 261 -8.44 -9.55 -5.38
CA ALA A 261 -7.74 -10.00 -6.59
C ALA A 261 -8.66 -10.61 -7.66
N PRO A 262 -9.64 -11.48 -7.33
CA PRO A 262 -10.53 -12.07 -8.34
C PRO A 262 -11.31 -11.03 -9.15
N ILE A 263 -11.79 -9.96 -8.51
CA ILE A 263 -12.57 -8.90 -9.17
C ILE A 263 -11.70 -8.09 -10.12
N TYR A 264 -10.48 -7.76 -9.70
CA TYR A 264 -9.52 -7.10 -10.58
C TYR A 264 -9.10 -7.99 -11.76
N ASN A 265 -8.96 -9.30 -11.54
CA ASN A 265 -8.69 -10.25 -12.62
C ASN A 265 -9.85 -10.30 -13.63
N ILE A 266 -11.10 -10.40 -13.15
CA ILE A 266 -12.31 -10.36 -14.01
C ILE A 266 -12.37 -9.05 -14.80
N ALA A 267 -12.15 -7.90 -14.15
CA ALA A 267 -12.09 -6.60 -14.81
C ALA A 267 -11.03 -6.56 -15.92
N GLY A 268 -9.85 -7.15 -15.67
CA GLY A 268 -8.77 -7.28 -16.66
C GLY A 268 -9.19 -8.12 -17.87
N VAL A 269 -9.85 -9.26 -17.65
CA VAL A 269 -10.35 -10.13 -18.73
C VAL A 269 -11.39 -9.40 -19.58
N ILE A 270 -12.30 -8.66 -18.97
CA ILE A 270 -13.29 -7.86 -19.69
C ILE A 270 -12.61 -6.82 -20.58
N GLN A 271 -11.66 -6.04 -20.05
CA GLN A 271 -10.95 -5.03 -20.85
C GLN A 271 -10.16 -5.66 -21.99
N PHE A 272 -9.58 -6.84 -21.76
CA PHE A 272 -8.90 -7.59 -22.80
C PHE A 272 -9.83 -7.98 -23.95
N TYR A 273 -11.02 -8.52 -23.65
CA TYR A 273 -12.02 -8.84 -24.68
C TYR A 273 -12.56 -7.61 -25.42
N LYS A 274 -12.58 -6.45 -24.77
CA LYS A 274 -12.93 -5.17 -25.42
C LYS A 274 -11.81 -4.60 -26.28
N GLY A 275 -10.63 -5.22 -26.30
CA GLY A 275 -9.44 -4.72 -27.01
C GLY A 275 -8.70 -3.60 -26.27
N ASN A 276 -9.10 -3.27 -25.04
CA ASN A 276 -8.46 -2.24 -24.20
C ASN A 276 -7.25 -2.84 -23.47
N ILE A 277 -6.21 -3.21 -24.23
CA ILE A 277 -5.06 -3.99 -23.72
C ILE A 277 -4.31 -3.28 -22.59
N ILE A 278 -4.22 -1.94 -22.62
CA ILE A 278 -3.54 -1.17 -21.57
C ILE A 278 -4.31 -1.20 -20.25
N ASP A 279 -5.63 -1.10 -20.27
CA ASP A 279 -6.43 -1.17 -19.04
C ASP A 279 -6.51 -2.61 -18.52
N ALA A 280 -6.54 -3.60 -19.41
CA ALA A 280 -6.39 -5.01 -19.02
C ALA A 280 -5.08 -5.22 -18.25
N TYR A 281 -3.96 -4.68 -18.75
CA TYR A 281 -2.66 -4.74 -18.07
C TYR A 281 -2.75 -4.15 -16.66
N ARG A 282 -3.32 -2.95 -16.52
CA ARG A 282 -3.45 -2.25 -15.21
C ARG A 282 -4.26 -3.08 -14.20
N PHE A 283 -5.37 -3.65 -14.63
CA PHE A 283 -6.22 -4.48 -13.78
C PHE A 283 -5.53 -5.78 -13.36
N PHE A 284 -4.88 -6.48 -14.30
CA PHE A 284 -4.10 -7.68 -13.97
C PHE A 284 -2.92 -7.35 -13.06
N TYR A 285 -2.25 -6.22 -13.28
CA TYR A 285 -1.16 -5.76 -12.42
C TYR A 285 -1.64 -5.56 -10.97
N LYS A 286 -2.79 -4.91 -10.80
CA LYS A 286 -3.40 -4.72 -9.48
C LYS A 286 -3.79 -6.06 -8.83
N ALA A 287 -4.35 -6.98 -9.60
CA ALA A 287 -4.69 -8.32 -9.14
C ALA A 287 -3.45 -9.10 -8.65
N VAL A 288 -2.31 -8.99 -9.37
CA VAL A 288 -1.03 -9.60 -8.95
C VAL A 288 -0.45 -8.95 -7.69
N ILE A 289 -0.57 -7.62 -7.52
CA ILE A 289 -0.18 -6.97 -6.25
C ILE A 289 -0.94 -7.58 -5.08
N ILE A 290 -2.25 -7.78 -5.25
CA ILE A 290 -3.12 -8.32 -4.21
C ILE A 290 -2.82 -9.80 -3.94
N ASN A 291 -2.75 -10.62 -4.99
CA ASN A 291 -2.40 -12.03 -4.87
C ASN A 291 -1.37 -12.45 -5.93
N PRO A 292 -0.07 -12.39 -5.58
CA PRO A 292 1.00 -12.81 -6.48
C PRO A 292 1.16 -14.34 -6.58
N LEU A 293 0.41 -15.11 -5.78
CA LEU A 293 0.49 -16.57 -5.76
C LEU A 293 -0.48 -17.24 -6.73
N GLU A 294 -1.49 -16.51 -7.24
CA GLU A 294 -2.44 -17.11 -8.17
C GLU A 294 -1.86 -17.18 -9.59
N GLU A 295 -1.62 -18.39 -10.07
CA GLU A 295 -1.01 -18.69 -11.36
C GLU A 295 -1.83 -18.15 -12.53
N ASN A 296 -3.17 -18.23 -12.48
CA ASN A 296 -3.98 -17.72 -13.61
C ASN A 296 -3.90 -16.20 -13.71
N ILE A 297 -3.90 -15.49 -12.58
CA ILE A 297 -3.77 -14.03 -12.54
C ILE A 297 -2.40 -13.61 -13.08
N LEU A 298 -1.33 -14.28 -12.64
CA LEU A 298 0.02 -14.01 -13.10
C LEU A 298 0.19 -14.32 -14.60
N ARG A 299 -0.40 -15.42 -15.09
CA ARG A 299 -0.40 -15.76 -16.51
C ARG A 299 -1.11 -14.69 -17.33
N ASN A 300 -2.28 -14.23 -16.90
CA ASN A 300 -3.03 -13.17 -17.57
C ASN A 300 -2.22 -11.88 -17.67
N LEU A 301 -1.57 -11.46 -16.56
CA LEU A 301 -0.68 -10.29 -16.58
C LEU A 301 0.48 -10.48 -17.57
N THR A 302 1.13 -11.65 -17.53
CA THR A 302 2.30 -11.95 -18.37
C THR A 302 1.93 -11.94 -19.86
N ASP A 303 0.81 -12.56 -20.23
CA ASP A 303 0.34 -12.62 -21.62
C ASP A 303 0.01 -11.23 -22.16
N VAL A 304 -0.63 -10.38 -21.35
CA VAL A 304 -0.91 -8.99 -21.73
C VAL A 304 0.37 -8.17 -21.79
N ALA A 305 1.27 -8.32 -20.83
CA ALA A 305 2.54 -7.61 -20.79
C ALA A 305 3.39 -7.87 -22.03
N LYS A 306 3.44 -9.13 -22.49
CA LYS A 306 4.13 -9.52 -23.73
C LYS A 306 3.57 -8.82 -24.96
N ARG A 307 2.25 -8.63 -25.03
CA ARG A 307 1.61 -7.92 -26.17
C ARG A 307 1.97 -6.45 -26.24
N ILE A 308 2.36 -5.84 -25.12
CA ILE A 308 2.68 -4.41 -25.02
C ILE A 308 4.16 -4.15 -24.68
N GLY A 309 5.02 -5.18 -24.72
CA GLY A 309 6.45 -5.07 -24.46
C GLY A 309 6.82 -4.68 -23.02
N LYS A 310 6.03 -5.09 -22.03
CA LYS A 310 6.22 -4.78 -20.59
C LYS A 310 6.61 -6.00 -19.74
N GLU A 311 7.22 -7.02 -20.33
CA GLU A 311 7.60 -8.25 -19.63
C GLU A 311 8.56 -7.99 -18.46
N ASP A 312 9.55 -7.11 -18.67
CA ASP A 312 10.52 -6.73 -17.63
C ASP A 312 9.84 -6.08 -16.41
N GLU A 313 8.76 -5.32 -16.62
CA GLU A 313 8.00 -4.71 -15.53
C GLU A 313 7.29 -5.78 -14.67
N VAL A 314 6.80 -6.86 -15.29
CA VAL A 314 6.18 -7.99 -14.58
C VAL A 314 7.22 -8.76 -13.76
N VAL A 315 8.38 -9.04 -14.36
CA VAL A 315 9.49 -9.69 -13.63
C VAL A 315 9.91 -8.84 -12.43
N ALA A 316 10.05 -7.53 -12.63
CA ALA A 316 10.37 -6.61 -11.54
C ALA A 316 9.30 -6.62 -10.45
N LEU A 317 8.00 -6.57 -10.81
CA LEU A 317 6.88 -6.66 -9.87
C LEU A 317 6.94 -7.95 -9.02
N VAL A 318 7.05 -9.11 -9.67
CA VAL A 318 7.09 -10.40 -8.97
C VAL A 318 8.30 -10.48 -8.04
N ASN A 319 9.46 -9.99 -8.48
CA ASN A 319 10.64 -9.90 -7.63
C ASN A 319 10.40 -9.02 -6.40
N ARG A 320 9.71 -7.88 -6.54
CA ARG A 320 9.39 -7.00 -5.40
C ARG A 320 8.45 -7.67 -4.41
N LEU A 321 7.47 -8.43 -4.88
CA LEU A 321 6.44 -9.03 -4.04
C LEU A 321 6.92 -10.31 -3.32
N LEU A 322 7.78 -11.11 -3.95
CA LEU A 322 8.12 -12.46 -3.48
C LEU A 322 9.54 -12.62 -2.90
N LYS A 323 10.41 -11.63 -3.00
CA LYS A 323 11.79 -11.68 -2.48
C LYS A 323 12.01 -10.67 -1.35
#